data_AF-A0A368KJR2-F1
#
_entry.id   AF-A0A368KJR2-F1
#
_cell.length_a   1.000
_cell.length_b   1.000
_cell.length_c   1.000
_cell.angle_alpha   90.00
_cell.angle_beta   90.00
_cell.angle_gamma   90.00
#
_symmetry.space_group_name_H-M   'P 1'
#
loop_
_entity.id
_entity.type
_entity.pdbx_description
1 polymer ?
#
loop_
_entity_poly.entity_id
_entity_poly.type
_entity_poly.pdbx_seq_one_letter_code
_entity_poly.pdbx_strand_id
1 'polypeptide(L)'
;MGAIGGWAGGIIVAGLVGGLLGVAPPVRAQSDAPVRCVSSDGHYSRCAVPWPYVELYKQESKADCIRGQSWGMDGYTLWVDRGCRGLFGPADRGGYGDRYDNRNGGRYDDDDRDGGRDRDRDYGDEGGWRPGPGWNRRIDLQCDSNKKKYQMCQVDVGRNGSVRLGRQLSDARCTEGYSWGWNRAGVWVAHGCRGEFLVDRRW
;
A
#
# COMPACT_ATOMS: atom_id res chain seq x y z
N MET A 1 -32.96 22.39 -76.72
CA MET A 1 -34.44 22.26 -76.73
C MET A 1 -34.83 21.48 -75.47
N GLY A 2 -35.51 22.16 -74.53
CA GLY A 2 -36.23 21.61 -73.36
C GLY A 2 -35.39 20.99 -72.23
N ALA A 3 -35.71 21.09 -70.95
CA ALA A 3 -36.62 21.94 -70.17
C ALA A 3 -36.29 21.71 -68.67
N ILE A 4 -36.45 22.79 -67.89
CA ILE A 4 -36.68 22.95 -66.46
C ILE A 4 -37.22 21.75 -65.63
N GLY A 5 -36.84 21.70 -64.34
CA GLY A 5 -37.54 20.95 -63.31
C GLY A 5 -36.80 20.85 -61.98
N GLY A 6 -36.75 21.93 -61.20
CA GLY A 6 -36.33 21.87 -59.79
C GLY A 6 -37.51 21.58 -58.86
N TRP A 7 -37.28 20.89 -57.74
CA TRP A 7 -38.14 20.95 -56.56
C TRP A 7 -37.29 20.85 -55.28
N ALA A 8 -37.61 21.77 -54.37
CA ALA A 8 -37.00 21.96 -53.07
C ALA A 8 -37.59 21.02 -52.01
N GLY A 9 -36.87 20.92 -50.88
CA GLY A 9 -37.50 20.82 -49.57
C GLY A 9 -37.48 19.45 -48.90
N GLY A 10 -36.73 19.35 -47.80
CA GLY A 10 -36.80 18.22 -46.88
C GLY A 10 -35.75 18.29 -45.78
N ILE A 11 -35.84 19.30 -44.90
CA ILE A 11 -35.08 19.33 -43.64
C ILE A 11 -35.67 18.24 -42.74
N ILE A 12 -34.92 17.18 -42.47
CA ILE A 12 -35.27 16.23 -41.40
C ILE A 12 -34.82 16.85 -40.08
N VAL A 13 -35.78 17.39 -39.33
CA VAL A 13 -35.58 17.89 -37.97
C VAL A 13 -35.57 16.72 -36.99
N ALA A 14 -34.48 16.68 -36.22
CA ALA A 14 -34.26 16.16 -34.88
C ALA A 14 -35.35 15.28 -34.21
N GLY A 15 -34.93 14.07 -33.83
CA GLY A 15 -35.59 13.24 -32.82
C GLY A 15 -34.56 12.41 -32.04
N LEU A 16 -33.57 13.06 -31.42
CA LEU A 16 -32.68 12.38 -30.47
C LEU A 16 -33.42 12.30 -29.12
N VAL A 17 -34.05 11.15 -28.88
CA VAL A 17 -34.44 10.75 -27.52
C VAL A 17 -33.14 10.53 -26.76
N GLY A 18 -32.74 11.55 -25.99
CA GLY A 18 -31.56 11.52 -25.12
C GLY A 18 -31.76 10.51 -24.00
N GLY A 19 -31.24 9.31 -24.19
CA GLY A 19 -30.99 8.39 -23.08
C GLY A 19 -29.91 8.99 -22.19
N LEU A 20 -30.28 9.36 -20.96
CA LEU A 20 -29.33 9.65 -19.89
C LEU A 20 -28.50 8.38 -19.63
N LEU A 21 -27.36 8.27 -20.31
CA LEU A 21 -26.29 7.37 -19.90
C LEU A 21 -25.77 7.90 -18.56
N GLY A 22 -26.27 7.33 -17.47
CA GLY A 22 -25.70 7.56 -16.15
C GLY A 22 -24.22 7.21 -16.20
N VAL A 23 -23.37 8.24 -16.13
CA VAL A 23 -21.94 8.04 -15.93
C VAL A 23 -21.82 7.47 -14.53
N ALA A 24 -21.71 6.14 -14.42
CA ALA A 24 -21.32 5.52 -13.17
C ALA A 24 -20.01 6.19 -12.74
N PRO A 25 -19.93 6.80 -11.54
CA PRO A 25 -18.67 7.33 -11.05
C PRO A 25 -17.62 6.22 -11.14
N PRO A 26 -16.35 6.54 -11.46
CA PRO A 26 -15.31 5.54 -11.43
C PRO A 26 -15.29 4.95 -10.03
N VAL A 27 -15.68 3.68 -9.92
CA VAL A 27 -15.47 2.91 -8.70
C VAL A 27 -13.96 2.89 -8.54
N ARG A 28 -13.45 3.65 -7.56
CA ARG A 28 -12.07 3.55 -7.12
C ARG A 28 -11.95 2.14 -6.59
N ALA A 29 -11.41 1.23 -7.41
CA ALA A 29 -11.01 -0.08 -6.93
C ALA A 29 -10.05 0.17 -5.77
N GLN A 30 -10.53 0.00 -4.53
CA GLN A 30 -9.64 -0.19 -3.40
C GLN A 30 -8.78 -1.37 -3.81
N SER A 31 -7.50 -1.11 -4.00
CA SER A 31 -6.61 -2.12 -4.54
C SER A 31 -6.41 -3.15 -3.43
N ASP A 32 -7.27 -4.15 -3.30
CA ASP A 32 -7.09 -5.26 -2.35
C ASP A 32 -6.00 -6.23 -2.83
N ALA A 33 -5.33 -5.90 -3.93
CA ALA A 33 -4.26 -6.69 -4.51
C ALA A 33 -3.05 -6.68 -3.57
N PRO A 34 -2.52 -7.85 -3.18
CA PRO A 34 -1.41 -7.92 -2.25
C PRO A 34 -0.15 -7.26 -2.84
N VAL A 35 0.57 -6.51 -2.01
CA VAL A 35 1.84 -5.87 -2.33
C VAL A 35 2.97 -6.86 -2.05
N ARG A 36 3.86 -7.03 -3.02
CA ARG A 36 5.08 -7.81 -2.84
C ARG A 36 6.13 -6.97 -2.11
N CYS A 37 6.62 -7.45 -0.97
CA CYS A 37 7.67 -6.79 -0.21
C CYS A 37 8.81 -7.76 0.08
N VAL A 38 10.05 -7.33 -0.18
CA VAL A 38 11.21 -8.22 -0.24
C VAL A 38 12.38 -7.65 0.54
N SER A 39 12.77 -8.34 1.62
CA SER A 39 14.11 -8.17 2.20
C SER A 39 15.08 -8.95 1.34
N SER A 40 16.03 -8.23 0.78
CA SER A 40 17.10 -8.83 -0.01
C SER A 40 18.40 -8.76 0.76
N ASP A 41 19.34 -9.66 0.50
CA ASP A 41 20.66 -9.66 1.16
C ASP A 41 20.64 -9.56 2.70
N GLY A 42 19.50 -9.90 3.32
CA GLY A 42 19.24 -9.76 4.75
C GLY A 42 18.95 -8.34 5.23
N HIS A 43 18.93 -7.34 4.35
CA HIS A 43 18.69 -5.95 4.71
C HIS A 43 17.20 -5.61 4.83
N TYR A 44 16.94 -4.60 5.63
CA TYR A 44 15.61 -4.07 5.87
C TYR A 44 15.10 -3.32 4.64
N SER A 45 13.87 -3.57 4.22
CA SER A 45 13.23 -2.91 3.09
C SER A 45 11.86 -2.39 3.47
N ARG A 46 11.48 -1.23 2.89
CA ARG A 46 10.15 -0.63 3.07
C ARG A 46 9.32 -0.75 1.82
N CYS A 47 8.02 -0.92 2.01
CA CYS A 47 7.03 -0.99 0.95
C CYS A 47 5.82 -0.14 1.33
N ALA A 48 5.46 0.80 0.45
CA ALA A 48 4.25 1.59 0.61
C ALA A 48 3.03 0.70 0.34
N VAL A 49 2.06 0.73 1.26
CA VAL A 49 0.80 0.00 1.10
C VAL A 49 -0.39 0.97 1.27
N PRO A 50 -1.46 0.82 0.48
CA PRO A 50 -2.61 1.72 0.57
C PRO A 50 -3.60 1.36 1.68
N TRP A 51 -3.26 0.42 2.58
CA TRP A 51 -4.10 -0.02 3.70
C TRP A 51 -3.37 0.12 5.05
N PRO A 52 -4.10 0.38 6.15
CA PRO A 52 -3.52 0.63 7.49
C PRO A 52 -3.16 -0.64 8.27
N TYR A 53 -3.61 -1.83 7.83
CA TYR A 53 -3.32 -3.11 8.46
C TYR A 53 -2.91 -4.12 7.41
N VAL A 54 -1.75 -4.74 7.61
CA VAL A 54 -1.18 -5.77 6.72
C VAL A 54 -1.15 -7.12 7.40
N GLU A 55 -1.45 -8.15 6.61
CA GLU A 55 -1.10 -9.54 6.93
C GLU A 55 -0.21 -10.15 5.84
N LEU A 56 0.54 -11.19 6.22
CA LEU A 56 1.30 -11.99 5.28
C LEU A 56 0.33 -12.89 4.50
N TYR A 57 0.09 -12.55 3.25
CA TYR A 57 -0.79 -13.30 2.36
C TYR A 57 -0.10 -14.55 1.80
N LYS A 58 1.19 -14.44 1.45
CA LYS A 58 1.98 -15.57 0.94
C LYS A 58 3.46 -15.38 1.23
N GLN A 59 4.08 -16.36 1.88
CA GLN A 59 5.54 -16.39 2.02
C GLN A 59 6.20 -16.84 0.71
N GLU A 60 7.21 -16.10 0.27
CA GLU A 60 8.06 -16.42 -0.89
C GLU A 60 9.50 -16.74 -0.49
N SER A 61 9.92 -16.39 0.73
CA SER A 61 11.25 -16.70 1.28
C SER A 61 11.29 -18.07 1.94
N LYS A 62 12.51 -18.64 1.97
CA LYS A 62 12.84 -19.75 2.89
C LYS A 62 13.03 -19.27 4.33
N ALA A 63 13.51 -18.03 4.49
CA ALA A 63 13.58 -17.39 5.80
C ALA A 63 12.17 -17.09 6.30
N ASP A 64 11.93 -17.31 7.59
CA ASP A 64 10.62 -17.14 8.19
C ASP A 64 10.17 -15.68 8.19
N CYS A 65 8.91 -15.46 7.82
CA CYS A 65 8.25 -14.18 7.90
C CYS A 65 7.37 -14.11 9.16
N ILE A 66 7.97 -13.71 10.27
CA ILE A 66 7.32 -13.59 11.59
C ILE A 66 7.06 -12.12 11.90
N ARG A 67 5.80 -11.80 12.24
CA ARG A 67 5.38 -10.42 12.58
C ARG A 67 6.12 -9.91 13.82
N GLY A 68 6.53 -8.64 13.80
CA GLY A 68 7.32 -8.03 14.88
C GLY A 68 8.79 -8.46 14.89
N GLN A 69 9.13 -9.47 14.08
CA GLN A 69 10.48 -9.99 13.96
C GLN A 69 11.06 -9.64 12.58
N SER A 70 10.69 -10.39 11.54
CA SER A 70 11.22 -10.25 10.19
C SER A 70 10.29 -9.49 9.24
N TRP A 71 9.11 -9.10 9.72
CA TRP A 71 8.28 -8.10 9.06
C TRP A 71 7.39 -7.38 10.07
N GLY A 72 6.88 -6.23 9.68
CA GLY A 72 5.94 -5.45 10.48
C GLY A 72 5.42 -4.25 9.71
N MET A 73 4.77 -3.34 10.43
CA MET A 73 4.11 -2.21 9.80
C MET A 73 4.12 -0.99 10.71
N ASP A 74 4.39 0.17 10.10
CA ASP A 74 4.33 1.49 10.70
C ASP A 74 3.38 2.36 9.87
N GLY A 75 2.11 2.46 10.31
CA GLY A 75 1.07 3.17 9.57
C GLY A 75 0.82 2.56 8.18
N TYR A 76 1.11 3.31 7.11
CA TYR A 76 0.99 2.85 5.70
C TYR A 76 2.30 2.32 5.12
N THR A 77 3.28 2.05 5.98
CA THR A 77 4.60 1.55 5.59
C THR A 77 4.76 0.14 6.12
N LEU A 78 4.74 -0.83 5.22
CA LEU A 78 5.16 -2.20 5.52
C LEU A 78 6.69 -2.26 5.51
N TRP A 79 7.26 -3.01 6.43
CA TRP A 79 8.68 -3.34 6.40
C TRP A 79 8.91 -4.84 6.48
N VAL A 80 10.01 -5.27 5.87
CA VAL A 80 10.50 -6.64 5.89
C VAL A 80 12.01 -6.61 6.13
N ASP A 81 12.52 -7.63 6.81
CA ASP A 81 13.90 -7.70 7.24
C ASP A 81 14.37 -9.16 7.33
N ARG A 82 15.68 -9.38 7.53
CA ARG A 82 16.26 -10.72 7.78
C ARG A 82 15.89 -11.76 6.72
N GLY A 83 15.78 -11.30 5.47
CA GLY A 83 15.49 -12.16 4.32
C GLY A 83 14.04 -12.59 4.17
N CYS A 84 13.11 -12.04 4.97
CA CYS A 84 11.68 -12.24 4.77
C CYS A 84 11.23 -11.65 3.43
N ARG A 85 10.55 -12.46 2.62
CA ARG A 85 9.97 -12.06 1.33
C ARG A 85 8.57 -12.63 1.23
N GLY A 86 7.62 -11.80 0.89
CA GLY A 86 6.24 -12.23 0.78
C GLY A 86 5.34 -11.28 0.00
N LEU A 87 4.15 -11.79 -0.27
CA LEU A 87 2.99 -11.00 -0.65
C LEU A 87 2.24 -10.63 0.62
N PHE A 88 1.89 -9.37 0.73
CA PHE A 88 1.25 -8.79 1.90
C PHE A 88 -0.07 -8.16 1.48
N GLY A 89 -1.16 -8.56 2.12
CA GLY A 89 -2.51 -8.11 1.79
C GLY A 89 -3.09 -7.20 2.87
N PRO A 90 -4.25 -6.58 2.61
CA PRO A 90 -5.03 -5.96 3.67
C PRO A 90 -5.46 -7.05 4.67
N ALA A 91 -5.27 -6.79 5.96
CA ALA A 91 -5.84 -7.63 7.01
C ALA A 91 -7.29 -7.20 7.29
N ASP A 92 -8.21 -8.15 7.36
CA ASP A 92 -9.59 -7.86 7.76
C ASP A 92 -9.63 -7.27 9.18
N ARG A 93 -10.39 -6.20 9.36
CA ARG A 93 -10.57 -5.49 10.66
C ARG A 93 -11.19 -6.38 11.76
N GLY A 94 -11.59 -7.61 11.44
CA GLY A 94 -12.29 -8.57 12.30
C GLY A 94 -11.44 -9.73 12.85
N GLY A 95 -10.12 -9.71 12.69
CA GLY A 95 -9.21 -10.79 13.15
C GLY A 95 -8.66 -10.64 14.57
N TYR A 96 -9.27 -9.82 15.43
CA TYR A 96 -9.05 -9.86 16.89
C TYR A 96 -10.38 -10.23 17.54
N GLY A 97 -10.58 -11.51 17.82
CA GLY A 97 -11.84 -12.03 18.34
C GLY A 97 -11.82 -13.53 18.43
N ASP A 98 -10.99 -14.03 19.35
CA ASP A 98 -10.93 -15.43 19.70
C ASP A 98 -12.30 -15.99 20.09
N ARG A 99 -12.56 -17.17 19.55
CA ARG A 99 -13.63 -18.08 19.94
C ARG A 99 -13.36 -18.60 21.35
N TYR A 100 -13.97 -17.98 22.35
CA TYR A 100 -14.20 -18.61 23.66
C TYR A 100 -15.63 -18.37 24.13
N ASP A 101 -16.61 -18.98 23.46
CA ASP A 101 -17.93 -19.17 24.05
C ASP A 101 -17.87 -20.40 24.97
N ASN A 102 -17.52 -20.19 26.25
CA ASN A 102 -18.02 -21.06 27.31
C ASN A 102 -19.08 -20.31 28.13
N ARG A 103 -20.30 -20.55 27.67
CA ARG A 103 -21.60 -20.54 28.37
C ARG A 103 -21.54 -20.57 29.90
N ASN A 104 -22.47 -19.79 30.49
CA ASN A 104 -22.90 -19.76 31.90
C ASN A 104 -22.06 -18.80 32.78
N GLY A 105 -22.58 -17.78 33.46
CA GLY A 105 -23.92 -17.36 33.84
C GLY A 105 -23.79 -16.52 35.11
N GLY A 106 -24.64 -15.49 35.30
CA GLY A 106 -24.70 -14.68 36.53
C GLY A 106 -24.48 -13.18 36.24
N ARG A 107 -25.53 -12.37 36.20
CA ARG A 107 -26.10 -11.60 37.33
C ARG A 107 -25.05 -10.62 37.91
N TYR A 108 -25.09 -9.38 37.45
CA TYR A 108 -24.41 -8.27 38.12
C TYR A 108 -25.32 -7.80 39.24
N ASP A 109 -24.92 -8.10 40.47
CA ASP A 109 -25.32 -7.32 41.63
C ASP A 109 -24.15 -6.38 41.91
N ASP A 110 -24.41 -5.08 41.76
CA ASP A 110 -23.55 -4.00 42.24
C ASP A 110 -23.51 -4.07 43.76
N ASP A 111 -22.33 -4.11 44.38
CA ASP A 111 -22.06 -3.42 45.65
C ASP A 111 -20.59 -3.52 46.10
N ASP A 112 -20.18 -2.43 46.74
CA ASP A 112 -19.10 -2.27 47.71
C ASP A 112 -17.63 -2.02 47.30
N ARG A 113 -17.27 -0.73 47.46
CA ARG A 113 -16.11 -0.20 48.20
C ARG A 113 -15.16 -1.25 48.79
N ASP A 114 -13.90 -1.20 48.35
CA ASP A 114 -12.81 -0.92 49.28
C ASP A 114 -11.53 -0.45 48.58
N GLY A 115 -10.78 0.39 49.30
CA GLY A 115 -9.54 1.00 48.84
C GLY A 115 -8.37 0.02 48.80
N GLY A 116 -7.70 -0.04 47.65
CA GLY A 116 -6.40 -0.66 47.48
C GLY A 116 -5.61 0.13 46.44
N ARG A 117 -4.44 0.62 46.85
CA ARG A 117 -3.40 1.11 45.94
C ARG A 117 -2.91 -0.06 45.09
N ASP A 118 -2.20 0.27 44.03
CA ASP A 118 -1.53 -0.68 43.13
C ASP A 118 -2.45 -1.28 42.08
N ARG A 119 -2.96 -0.40 41.19
CA ARG A 119 -3.27 -0.86 39.84
C ARG A 119 -1.97 -0.99 39.08
N ASP A 120 -1.46 -2.21 39.14
CA ASP A 120 -0.72 -2.83 38.06
C ASP A 120 -1.42 -2.50 36.72
N ARG A 121 -0.87 -1.52 36.01
CA ARG A 121 -0.94 -1.48 34.55
C ARG A 121 0.44 -1.84 34.06
N ASP A 122 0.77 -3.10 34.31
CA ASP A 122 1.76 -3.82 33.54
C ASP A 122 1.18 -3.97 32.13
N TYR A 123 1.36 -2.91 31.32
CA TYR A 123 1.29 -3.05 29.88
C TYR A 123 2.45 -3.94 29.51
N GLY A 124 2.13 -5.22 29.28
CA GLY A 124 3.05 -6.24 28.83
C GLY A 124 4.06 -5.68 27.86
N ASP A 125 5.30 -5.76 28.31
CA ASP A 125 6.51 -5.77 27.51
C ASP A 125 6.34 -6.75 26.35
N GLU A 126 6.52 -6.27 25.12
CA GLU A 126 7.24 -7.05 24.10
C GLU A 126 7.72 -6.13 22.97
N GLY A 127 8.94 -5.62 23.16
CA GLY A 127 9.85 -5.35 22.05
C GLY A 127 9.48 -4.20 21.13
N GLY A 128 9.52 -2.97 21.64
CA GLY A 128 9.64 -1.78 20.80
C GLY A 128 10.91 -1.88 19.96
N TRP A 129 10.80 -2.45 18.76
CA TRP A 129 11.89 -2.60 17.82
C TRP A 129 12.43 -1.20 17.51
N ARG A 130 13.62 -0.92 18.05
CA ARG A 130 14.31 0.36 17.93
C ARG A 130 15.38 0.20 16.86
N PRO A 131 15.12 0.68 15.63
CA PRO A 131 16.13 0.72 14.61
C PRO A 131 17.37 1.50 15.13
N GLY A 132 18.57 0.90 15.04
CA GLY A 132 19.86 1.46 15.51
C GLY A 132 20.29 2.81 14.90
N PRO A 133 21.51 3.33 15.09
CA PRO A 133 21.89 4.63 14.52
C PRO A 133 22.13 4.57 12.99
N GLY A 134 21.23 5.11 12.16
CA GLY A 134 21.39 5.17 10.69
C GLY A 134 20.13 5.29 9.81
N TRP A 135 18.92 5.11 10.36
CA TRP A 135 17.64 5.00 9.63
C TRP A 135 17.03 6.31 9.15
N ASN A 136 17.72 7.42 9.40
CA ASN A 136 17.24 8.78 9.17
C ASN A 136 17.82 9.43 7.91
N ARG A 137 18.70 8.75 7.16
CA ARG A 137 19.36 9.38 5.99
C ARG A 137 19.22 8.60 4.70
N ARG A 138 19.25 7.26 4.71
CA ARG A 138 19.04 6.46 3.49
C ARG A 138 18.00 5.38 3.72
N ILE A 139 16.97 5.34 2.87
CA ILE A 139 15.90 4.35 2.90
C ILE A 139 15.97 3.53 1.61
N ASP A 140 15.97 2.21 1.75
CA ASP A 140 15.83 1.29 0.63
C ASP A 140 14.32 0.99 0.45
N LEU A 141 13.73 1.58 -0.58
CA LEU A 141 12.29 1.54 -0.88
C LEU A 141 12.05 0.66 -2.10
N GLN A 142 11.31 -0.43 -1.93
CA GLN A 142 10.84 -1.21 -3.07
C GLN A 142 9.58 -0.57 -3.66
N CYS A 143 9.56 -0.36 -4.97
CA CYS A 143 8.40 0.16 -5.69
C CYS A 143 8.17 -0.59 -7.00
N ASP A 144 6.95 -1.11 -7.17
CA ASP A 144 6.64 -2.07 -8.22
C ASP A 144 5.49 -1.60 -9.13
N SER A 145 5.76 -1.44 -10.44
CA SER A 145 4.73 -1.19 -11.46
C SER A 145 3.97 -2.48 -11.79
N ASN A 146 2.98 -2.80 -10.96
CA ASN A 146 2.15 -3.98 -11.15
C ASN A 146 1.25 -3.85 -12.39
N LYS A 147 1.22 -4.89 -13.22
CA LYS A 147 0.46 -4.92 -14.49
C LYS A 147 0.77 -3.73 -15.42
N LYS A 148 2.02 -3.24 -15.40
CA LYS A 148 2.51 -2.07 -16.16
C LYS A 148 1.81 -0.74 -15.82
N LYS A 149 1.07 -0.68 -14.70
CA LYS A 149 0.37 0.54 -14.28
C LYS A 149 1.32 1.50 -13.57
N TYR A 150 1.04 2.79 -13.70
CA TYR A 150 1.68 3.80 -12.86
C TYR A 150 1.38 3.51 -11.39
N GLN A 151 2.39 3.53 -10.54
CA GLN A 151 2.30 3.39 -9.10
C GLN A 151 3.14 4.47 -8.44
N MET A 152 2.64 5.04 -7.34
CA MET A 152 3.33 6.07 -6.56
C MET A 152 3.60 5.53 -5.16
N CYS A 153 4.86 5.23 -4.88
CA CYS A 153 5.29 4.78 -3.56
C CYS A 153 5.63 6.00 -2.71
N GLN A 154 4.74 6.28 -1.76
CA GLN A 154 4.85 7.45 -0.92
C GLN A 154 6.03 7.32 0.03
N VAL A 155 6.95 8.27 -0.07
CA VAL A 155 8.09 8.43 0.84
C VAL A 155 8.47 9.89 0.85
N ASP A 156 8.69 10.44 2.04
CA ASP A 156 9.15 11.82 2.16
C ASP A 156 10.66 11.89 1.90
N VAL A 157 11.01 12.42 0.72
CA VAL A 157 12.40 12.57 0.26
C VAL A 157 13.08 13.80 0.92
N GLY A 158 12.33 14.74 1.47
CA GLY A 158 12.86 16.02 1.97
C GLY A 158 13.20 17.02 0.85
N ARG A 159 13.49 18.28 1.24
CA ARG A 159 13.69 19.41 0.30
C ARG A 159 14.94 19.26 -0.57
N ASN A 160 16.02 18.71 0.00
CA ASN A 160 17.31 18.57 -0.66
C ASN A 160 17.68 17.09 -0.88
N GLY A 161 16.72 16.19 -0.72
CA GLY A 161 16.94 14.76 -0.85
C GLY A 161 17.09 14.33 -2.30
N SER A 162 17.46 13.07 -2.49
CA SER A 162 17.61 12.48 -3.81
C SER A 162 17.19 11.03 -3.81
N VAL A 163 16.82 10.51 -4.99
CA VAL A 163 16.52 9.10 -5.17
C VAL A 163 17.35 8.57 -6.32
N ARG A 164 17.89 7.36 -6.14
CA ARG A 164 18.57 6.62 -7.20
C ARG A 164 18.04 5.19 -7.26
N LEU A 165 18.01 4.61 -8.46
CA LEU A 165 17.76 3.19 -8.63
C LEU A 165 18.95 2.42 -8.03
N GLY A 166 18.70 1.67 -6.96
CA GLY A 166 19.71 0.82 -6.32
C GLY A 166 19.80 -0.53 -7.02
N ARG A 167 18.65 -1.18 -7.23
CA ARG A 167 18.59 -2.48 -7.91
C ARG A 167 17.30 -2.64 -8.72
N GLN A 168 17.43 -3.20 -9.92
CA GLN A 168 16.28 -3.55 -10.75
C GLN A 168 15.76 -4.94 -10.38
N LEU A 169 14.45 -5.06 -10.18
CA LEU A 169 13.75 -6.30 -9.83
C LEU A 169 12.86 -6.83 -10.98
N SER A 170 12.63 -6.02 -12.02
CA SER A 170 11.89 -6.41 -13.24
C SER A 170 12.81 -6.72 -14.41
N ASP A 171 12.34 -7.54 -15.35
CA ASP A 171 12.96 -7.66 -16.68
C ASP A 171 12.73 -6.42 -17.54
N ALA A 172 11.61 -5.72 -17.32
CA ALA A 172 11.36 -4.42 -17.93
C ALA A 172 12.40 -3.40 -17.45
N ARG A 173 12.95 -2.64 -18.39
CA ARG A 173 13.99 -1.64 -18.11
C ARG A 173 13.45 -0.54 -17.19
N CYS A 174 14.22 -0.22 -16.15
CA CYS A 174 13.98 0.93 -15.28
C CYS A 174 14.82 2.14 -15.72
N THR A 175 14.25 3.02 -16.54
CA THR A 175 14.88 4.26 -17.02
C THR A 175 14.24 5.48 -16.35
N GLU A 176 15.05 6.32 -15.73
CA GLU A 176 14.59 7.55 -15.06
C GLU A 176 13.93 8.50 -16.08
N GLY A 177 12.81 9.13 -15.70
CA GLY A 177 12.02 10.00 -16.55
C GLY A 177 11.10 9.26 -17.54
N TYR A 178 11.26 7.94 -17.71
CA TYR A 178 10.41 7.13 -18.59
C TYR A 178 9.57 6.12 -17.80
N SER A 179 10.22 5.17 -17.12
CA SER A 179 9.56 4.09 -16.41
C SER A 179 9.66 4.22 -14.89
N TRP A 180 10.42 5.19 -14.39
CA TRP A 180 10.40 5.61 -13.01
C TRP A 180 10.87 7.06 -12.87
N GLY A 181 10.62 7.65 -11.72
CA GLY A 181 11.16 8.93 -11.32
C GLY A 181 10.77 9.23 -9.88
N TRP A 182 11.03 10.44 -9.42
CA TRP A 182 10.71 10.81 -8.05
C TRP A 182 10.40 12.30 -7.93
N ASN A 183 9.70 12.63 -6.85
CA ASN A 183 9.47 14.00 -6.42
C ASN A 183 9.37 14.03 -4.89
N ARG A 184 9.02 15.18 -4.32
CA ARG A 184 8.88 15.35 -2.85
C ARG A 184 7.89 14.39 -2.18
N ALA A 185 6.90 13.88 -2.92
CA ALA A 185 5.90 12.97 -2.41
C ALA A 185 6.33 11.49 -2.49
N GLY A 186 7.41 11.20 -3.22
CA GLY A 186 8.01 9.87 -3.27
C GLY A 186 8.46 9.44 -4.66
N VAL A 187 8.54 8.13 -4.85
CA VAL A 187 9.03 7.50 -6.07
C VAL A 187 7.84 7.00 -6.87
N TRP A 188 7.79 7.29 -8.15
CA TRP A 188 6.83 6.70 -9.06
C TRP A 188 7.50 5.70 -10.00
N VAL A 189 6.75 4.65 -10.36
CA VAL A 189 7.16 3.62 -11.31
C VAL A 189 6.04 3.34 -12.31
N ALA A 190 6.39 3.01 -13.53
CA ALA A 190 5.48 2.75 -14.63
C ALA A 190 6.09 1.75 -15.62
N HIS A 191 5.32 1.36 -16.64
CA HIS A 191 5.79 0.51 -17.74
C HIS A 191 6.39 -0.84 -17.31
N GLY A 192 6.01 -1.34 -16.14
CA GLY A 192 6.48 -2.62 -15.62
C GLY A 192 7.84 -2.54 -14.90
N CYS A 193 8.40 -1.34 -14.72
CA CYS A 193 9.58 -1.16 -13.88
C CYS A 193 9.26 -1.55 -12.43
N ARG A 194 10.07 -2.45 -11.88
CA ARG A 194 10.07 -2.84 -10.47
C ARG A 194 11.50 -2.70 -9.99
N GLY A 195 11.70 -2.01 -8.89
CA GLY A 195 13.03 -1.67 -8.43
C GLY A 195 13.07 -1.38 -6.94
N GLU A 196 14.28 -1.49 -6.43
CA GLU A 196 14.66 -0.98 -5.13
C GLU A 196 15.35 0.37 -5.32
N PHE A 197 14.81 1.37 -4.67
CA PHE A 197 15.21 2.76 -4.79
C PHE A 197 15.85 3.22 -3.49
N LEU A 198 17.03 3.79 -3.60
CA LEU A 198 17.78 4.34 -2.48
C LEU A 198 17.37 5.80 -2.34
N VAL A 199 16.63 6.11 -1.28
CA VAL A 199 16.12 7.44 -0.97
C VAL A 199 17.03 8.08 0.07
N ASP A 200 17.81 9.07 -0.36
CA ASP A 200 18.62 9.90 0.54
C ASP A 200 17.78 11.10 1.01
N ARG A 201 17.43 11.14 2.30
CA ARG A 201 16.59 12.18 2.88
C ARG A 201 17.44 13.34 3.38
N ARG A 202 17.19 14.52 2.84
CA ARG A 202 17.87 15.75 3.25
C ARG A 202 16.89 16.90 3.36
N TRP A 203 16.89 17.54 4.53
CA TRP A 203 15.97 18.62 4.90
C TRP A 203 16.56 20.00 4.63
#